data_AF-A0A950PTH0-F1
#
_entry.id   AF-A0A950PTH0-F1
#
_cell.length_a   1.000
_cell.length_b   1.000
_cell.length_c   1.000
_cell.angle_alpha   90.00
_cell.angle_beta   90.00
_cell.angle_gamma   90.00
#
_symmetry.space_group_name_H-M   'P 1'
#
loop_
_entity.id
_entity.type
_entity.pdbx_description
1 polymer ?
#
loop_
_entity_poly.entity_id
_entity_poly.type
_entity_poly.pdbx_seq_one_letter_code
_entity_poly.pdbx_strand_id
1 'polypeptide(L)'
;MRLRPAHVAALIAFGITATVSRLHATPYNNYVLLAQAFLHGRPWIDWPGPYIDALPYAGQYYIIEGPLPAVLLLPLVALFGSQTNQTFLSAVLCAIAIGAVWELGERFAVRRVNIAWISAFLLAGTDLLWCAMLGDVWFIAQVSAVCFTLLALVELAGKRRGWLVALFAACAAESRFSMALAIPVYVYLLVASAPASFLSSRAELRDVARPLGAFAGVLVAVGIVWVLYNLARWGTWNDIGYITWYHQDQAGMPTGSPFRLEYLPNQLWSFFVQTPTQLSDFPGLRPEISGVALTWTSPALAVAFLARTPARWV
;
A
#
# COMPACT_ATOMS: atom_id res chain seq x y z
N MET A 1 -26.75 14.35 14.03
CA MET A 1 -25.71 14.33 12.98
C MET A 1 -25.86 13.02 12.20
N ARG A 2 -26.22 13.04 10.92
CA ARG A 2 -26.37 11.78 10.14
C ARG A 2 -24.98 11.30 9.70
N LEU A 3 -24.63 10.05 10.02
CA LEU A 3 -23.39 9.42 9.56
C LEU A 3 -23.38 9.35 8.03
N ARG A 4 -22.24 9.71 7.40
CA ARG A 4 -22.09 9.60 5.95
C ARG A 4 -22.00 8.12 5.56
N PRO A 5 -22.57 7.69 4.41
CA PRO A 5 -22.50 6.31 3.95
C PRO A 5 -21.08 5.72 3.90
N ALA A 6 -20.08 6.51 3.50
CA ALA A 6 -18.67 6.09 3.52
C ALA A 6 -18.18 5.72 4.93
N HIS A 7 -18.61 6.45 5.97
CA HIS A 7 -18.25 6.13 7.36
C HIS A 7 -18.94 4.84 7.82
N VAL A 8 -20.18 4.60 7.40
CA VAL A 8 -20.90 3.35 7.69
C VAL A 8 -20.17 2.17 7.03
N ALA A 9 -19.77 2.30 5.76
CA ALA A 9 -19.00 1.27 5.06
C ALA A 9 -17.67 0.95 5.75
N ALA A 10 -16.93 1.99 6.19
CA ALA A 10 -15.71 1.83 6.97
C ALA A 10 -15.95 1.10 8.30
N LEU A 11 -16.98 1.49 9.06
CA LEU A 11 -17.31 0.84 10.33
C LEU A 11 -17.73 -0.63 10.15
N ILE A 12 -18.48 -0.94 9.10
CA ILE A 12 -18.85 -2.32 8.76
C ILE A 12 -17.59 -3.13 8.43
N ALA A 13 -16.70 -2.60 7.58
CA ALA A 13 -15.45 -3.26 7.23
C ALA A 13 -14.56 -3.47 8.46
N PHE A 14 -14.43 -2.47 9.34
CA PHE A 14 -13.73 -2.62 10.61
C PHE A 14 -14.33 -3.75 11.45
N GLY A 15 -15.66 -3.77 11.63
CA GLY A 15 -16.35 -4.80 12.40
C GLY A 15 -16.13 -6.20 11.84
N ILE A 16 -16.21 -6.37 10.52
CA ILE A 16 -15.92 -7.65 9.84
C ILE A 16 -14.47 -8.06 10.09
N THR A 17 -13.52 -7.20 9.76
CA THR A 17 -12.08 -7.49 9.89
C THR A 17 -11.69 -7.78 11.33
N ALA A 18 -12.18 -6.99 12.30
CA ALA A 18 -11.94 -7.20 13.73
C ALA A 18 -12.56 -8.53 14.22
N THR A 19 -13.73 -8.91 13.71
CA THR A 19 -14.37 -10.17 14.09
C THR A 19 -13.61 -11.37 13.56
N VAL A 20 -13.23 -11.37 12.28
CA VAL A 20 -12.54 -12.53 11.67
C VAL A 20 -11.10 -12.66 12.16
N SER A 21 -10.40 -11.54 12.35
CA SER A 21 -9.05 -11.55 12.92
C SER A 21 -9.03 -11.84 14.42
N ARG A 22 -10.16 -11.62 15.11
CA ARG A 22 -10.27 -11.43 16.57
C ARG A 22 -9.23 -10.46 17.13
N LEU A 23 -8.69 -9.59 16.26
CA LEU A 23 -7.56 -8.72 16.53
C LEU A 23 -6.39 -9.46 17.21
N HIS A 24 -6.07 -10.69 16.79
CA HIS A 24 -4.90 -11.37 17.33
C HIS A 24 -3.62 -10.62 16.95
N ALA A 25 -2.69 -10.51 17.91
CA ALA A 25 -1.36 -9.99 17.64
C ALA A 25 -0.57 -10.99 16.78
N THR A 26 0.05 -10.49 15.72
CA THR A 26 0.93 -11.28 14.87
C THR A 26 2.34 -11.37 15.46
N PRO A 27 3.04 -12.52 15.32
CA PRO A 27 4.45 -12.63 15.67
C PRO A 27 5.36 -11.86 14.69
N TYR A 28 4.91 -11.59 13.46
CA TYR A 28 5.65 -10.88 12.42
C TYR A 28 5.54 -9.35 12.60
N ASN A 29 5.88 -8.87 13.80
CA ASN A 29 5.62 -7.53 14.29
C ASN A 29 6.73 -6.50 13.99
N ASN A 30 7.41 -6.65 12.84
CA ASN A 30 8.58 -5.86 12.45
C ASN A 30 8.35 -4.34 12.59
N TYR A 31 7.13 -3.85 12.32
CA TYR A 31 6.82 -2.42 12.44
C TYR A 31 6.65 -1.93 13.87
N VAL A 32 6.20 -2.79 14.80
CA VAL A 32 6.21 -2.48 16.23
C VAL A 32 7.65 -2.34 16.72
N LEU A 33 8.54 -3.26 16.31
CA LEU A 33 9.97 -3.20 16.64
C LEU A 33 10.65 -1.96 16.05
N LEU A 34 10.36 -1.64 14.78
CA LEU A 34 10.91 -0.46 14.12
C LEU A 34 10.39 0.85 14.76
N ALA A 35 9.11 0.91 15.13
CA ALA A 35 8.56 2.05 15.84
C ALA A 35 9.20 2.23 17.22
N GLN A 36 9.46 1.14 17.95
CA GLN A 36 10.23 1.20 19.20
C GLN A 36 11.64 1.73 18.98
N ALA A 37 12.33 1.25 17.95
CA ALA A 37 13.67 1.73 17.61
C ALA A 37 13.67 3.24 17.38
N PHE A 38 12.70 3.75 16.60
CA PHE A 38 12.54 5.19 16.36
C PHE A 38 12.30 5.99 17.64
N LEU A 39 11.46 5.50 18.56
CA LEU A 39 11.25 6.15 19.86
C LEU A 39 12.51 6.19 20.74
N HIS A 40 13.45 5.27 20.52
CA HIS A 40 14.76 5.27 21.18
C HIS A 40 15.84 6.00 20.38
N GLY A 41 15.48 6.71 19.30
CA GLY A 41 16.42 7.50 18.50
C GLY A 41 17.39 6.69 17.65
N ARG A 42 17.04 5.43 17.32
CA ARG A 42 17.88 4.55 16.49
C ARG A 42 17.11 3.94 15.30
N PRO A 43 17.77 3.69 14.16
CA PRO A 43 17.12 3.07 13.00
C PRO A 43 17.24 1.54 12.91
N TRP A 44 17.83 0.87 13.91
CA TRP A 44 17.96 -0.59 13.98
C TRP A 44 17.14 -1.18 15.12
N ILE A 45 16.76 -2.44 14.99
CA ILE A 45 15.91 -3.15 15.95
C ILE A 45 16.71 -4.08 16.87
N ASP A 46 16.14 -4.38 18.04
CA ASP A 46 16.56 -5.53 18.84
C ASP A 46 15.94 -6.78 18.20
N TRP A 47 16.73 -7.48 17.38
CA TRP A 47 16.23 -8.58 16.56
C TRP A 47 15.86 -9.81 17.39
N PRO A 48 14.63 -10.34 17.27
CA PRO A 48 14.15 -11.44 18.09
C PRO A 48 14.51 -12.83 17.53
N GLY A 49 15.11 -12.91 16.34
CA GLY A 49 15.54 -14.15 15.71
C GLY A 49 15.01 -14.34 14.27
N PRO A 50 15.37 -15.46 13.62
CA PRO A 50 15.23 -15.66 12.18
C PRO A 50 13.81 -15.94 11.69
N TYR A 51 12.81 -15.84 12.57
CA TYR A 51 11.41 -15.96 12.17
C TYR A 51 10.83 -14.64 11.62
N ILE A 52 11.56 -13.52 11.75
CA ILE A 52 11.24 -12.26 11.07
C ILE A 52 12.39 -11.80 10.16
N ASP A 53 12.03 -11.17 9.05
CA ASP A 53 12.99 -10.60 8.11
C ASP A 53 13.70 -9.38 8.72
N ALA A 54 15.02 -9.45 8.81
CA ALA A 54 15.87 -8.32 9.18
C ALA A 54 17.27 -8.46 8.58
N LEU A 55 17.77 -7.40 7.95
CA LEU A 55 19.10 -7.36 7.35
C LEU A 55 20.18 -7.17 8.42
N PRO A 56 21.09 -8.13 8.64
CA PRO A 56 22.30 -7.89 9.43
C PRO A 56 23.25 -6.97 8.67
N TYR A 57 23.60 -5.82 9.25
CA TYR A 57 24.51 -4.86 8.67
C TYR A 57 25.27 -4.09 9.76
N ALA A 58 26.59 -3.98 9.63
CA ALA A 58 27.47 -3.25 10.56
C ALA A 58 27.23 -3.58 12.06
N GLY A 59 26.96 -4.85 12.37
CA GLY A 59 26.71 -5.33 13.74
C GLY A 59 25.31 -5.02 14.29
N GLN A 60 24.38 -4.54 13.47
CA GLN A 60 23.00 -4.25 13.82
C GLN A 60 22.02 -4.97 12.87
N TYR A 61 20.74 -4.97 13.21
CA TYR A 61 19.67 -5.57 12.40
C TYR A 61 18.66 -4.52 11.95
N TYR A 62 18.37 -4.49 10.65
CA TYR A 62 17.53 -3.47 10.04
C TYR A 62 16.29 -4.08 9.39
N ILE A 63 15.15 -3.43 9.59
CA ILE A 63 13.96 -3.71 8.78
C ILE A 63 14.15 -3.08 7.40
N ILE A 64 13.98 -3.90 6.37
CA ILE A 64 14.15 -3.52 4.96
C ILE A 64 12.88 -2.90 4.37
N GLU A 65 11.73 -3.20 4.97
CA GLU A 65 10.44 -2.73 4.54
C GLU A 65 10.31 -1.22 4.71
N GLY A 66 9.40 -0.62 3.94
CA GLY A 66 9.14 0.82 3.99
C GLY A 66 8.70 1.26 5.40
N PRO A 67 9.19 2.39 5.94
CA PRO A 67 9.03 2.74 7.34
C PRO A 67 7.63 3.22 7.71
N LEU A 68 6.73 3.48 6.75
CA LEU A 68 5.48 4.19 7.07
C LEU A 68 4.60 3.45 8.09
N PRO A 69 4.33 2.13 7.99
CA PRO A 69 3.49 1.47 8.97
C PRO A 69 4.06 1.59 10.40
N ALA A 70 5.40 1.60 10.57
CA ALA A 70 6.02 1.89 11.86
C ALA A 70 5.77 3.34 12.31
N VAL A 71 5.87 4.32 11.40
CA VAL A 71 5.57 5.73 11.72
C VAL A 71 4.11 5.89 12.20
N LEU A 72 3.16 5.20 11.55
CA LEU A 72 1.75 5.21 11.98
C LEU A 72 1.54 4.53 13.34
N LEU A 73 2.38 3.57 13.70
CA LEU A 73 2.33 2.88 14.99
C LEU A 73 2.98 3.69 16.13
N LEU A 74 3.77 4.73 15.85
CA LEU A 74 4.49 5.50 16.89
C LEU A 74 3.60 5.91 18.08
N PRO A 75 2.37 6.46 17.89
CA PRO A 75 1.53 6.84 19.03
C PRO A 75 1.10 5.64 19.87
N LEU A 76 0.78 4.50 19.23
CA LEU A 76 0.36 3.30 19.94
C LEU A 76 1.53 2.65 20.67
N VAL A 77 2.71 2.62 20.04
CA VAL A 77 3.94 2.09 20.66
C VAL A 77 4.41 2.96 21.81
N ALA A 78 4.27 4.28 21.72
CA ALA A 78 4.56 5.17 22.84
C ALA A 78 3.67 4.89 24.08
N LEU A 79 2.43 4.41 23.86
CA LEU A 79 1.47 4.13 24.93
C LEU A 79 1.54 2.68 25.45
N PHE A 80 1.74 1.71 24.56
CA PHE A 80 1.63 0.28 24.86
C PHE A 80 2.94 -0.50 24.70
N GLY A 81 4.01 0.14 24.21
CA GLY A 81 5.30 -0.49 23.99
C GLY A 81 5.21 -1.71 23.06
N SER A 82 5.85 -2.80 23.47
CA SER A 82 5.87 -4.09 22.75
C SER A 82 4.55 -4.83 22.71
N GLN A 83 3.58 -4.43 23.54
CA GLN A 83 2.23 -4.99 23.51
C GLN A 83 1.34 -4.34 22.44
N THR A 84 1.90 -3.41 21.65
CA THR A 84 1.16 -2.80 20.55
C THR A 84 0.73 -3.83 19.53
N ASN A 85 -0.57 -3.84 19.24
CA ASN A 85 -1.14 -4.74 18.27
C ASN A 85 -1.17 -4.11 16.87
N GLN A 86 -0.25 -4.51 15.98
CA GLN A 86 -0.24 -3.98 14.61
C GLN A 86 -1.43 -4.47 13.77
N THR A 87 -2.01 -5.64 14.07
CA THR A 87 -3.22 -6.14 13.41
C THR A 87 -4.39 -5.18 13.59
N PHE A 88 -4.47 -4.50 14.75
CA PHE A 88 -5.44 -3.44 14.97
C PHE A 88 -5.26 -2.27 13.98
N LEU A 89 -4.03 -1.78 13.77
CA LEU A 89 -3.78 -0.75 12.77
C LEU A 89 -4.14 -1.25 11.37
N SER A 90 -3.81 -2.50 11.04
CA SER A 90 -4.18 -3.12 9.76
C SER A 90 -5.71 -3.12 9.54
N ALA A 91 -6.49 -3.48 10.56
CA ALA A 91 -7.96 -3.42 10.52
C ALA A 91 -8.49 -2.00 10.33
N VAL A 92 -7.89 -1.00 11.00
CA VAL A 92 -8.25 0.42 10.84
C VAL A 92 -7.94 0.90 9.41
N LEU A 93 -6.77 0.57 8.86
CA LEU A 93 -6.39 0.96 7.50
C LEU A 93 -7.30 0.30 6.46
N CYS A 94 -7.66 -0.97 6.65
CA CYS A 94 -8.65 -1.67 5.84
C CYS A 94 -10.02 -0.96 5.87
N ALA A 95 -10.47 -0.56 7.05
CA ALA A 95 -11.71 0.20 7.20
C ALA A 95 -11.68 1.54 6.45
N ILE A 96 -10.58 2.29 6.56
CA ILE A 96 -10.39 3.54 5.84
C ILE A 96 -10.38 3.30 4.32
N ALA A 97 -9.71 2.24 3.85
CA ALA A 97 -9.71 1.85 2.44
C ALA A 97 -11.14 1.59 1.91
N ILE A 98 -11.97 0.86 2.65
CA ILE A 98 -13.37 0.62 2.27
C ILE A 98 -14.23 1.89 2.34
N GLY A 99 -14.00 2.76 3.31
CA GLY A 99 -14.63 4.09 3.33
C GLY A 99 -14.23 4.94 2.12
N ALA A 100 -12.95 4.90 1.74
CA ALA A 100 -12.42 5.64 0.60
C ALA A 100 -12.96 5.14 -0.74
N VAL A 101 -13.08 3.81 -0.94
CA VAL A 101 -13.70 3.29 -2.18
C VAL A 101 -15.18 3.67 -2.27
N TRP A 102 -15.89 3.74 -1.13
CA TRP A 102 -17.27 4.20 -1.11
C TRP A 102 -17.38 5.67 -1.53
N GLU A 103 -16.60 6.54 -0.89
CA GLU A 103 -16.54 7.97 -1.20
C GLU A 103 -16.16 8.20 -2.68
N LEU A 104 -15.20 7.43 -3.20
CA LEU A 104 -14.80 7.50 -4.61
C LEU A 104 -15.96 7.14 -5.54
N GLY A 105 -16.69 6.07 -5.24
CA GLY A 105 -17.90 5.70 -5.98
C GLY A 105 -18.97 6.79 -5.98
N GLU A 106 -19.18 7.48 -4.85
CA GLU A 106 -20.13 8.59 -4.78
C GLU A 106 -19.68 9.79 -5.63
N ARG A 107 -18.37 10.11 -5.66
CA ARG A 107 -17.81 11.16 -6.52
C ARG A 107 -17.96 10.87 -8.01
N PHE A 108 -17.89 9.60 -8.39
CA PHE A 108 -18.16 9.14 -9.75
C PHE A 108 -19.66 8.95 -10.06
N ALA A 109 -20.55 9.34 -9.15
CA ALA A 109 -22.00 9.16 -9.28
C ALA A 109 -22.44 7.71 -9.56
N VAL A 110 -21.66 6.74 -9.06
CA VAL A 110 -22.00 5.31 -9.17
C VAL A 110 -23.22 5.01 -8.30
N ARG A 111 -24.14 4.17 -8.78
CA ARG A 111 -25.29 3.73 -7.99
C ARG A 111 -24.82 3.08 -6.69
N ARG A 112 -25.39 3.49 -5.54
CA ARG A 112 -24.99 2.99 -4.21
C ARG A 112 -24.95 1.46 -4.08
N VAL A 113 -25.88 0.75 -4.71
CA VAL A 113 -25.86 -0.72 -4.74
C VAL A 113 -24.60 -1.28 -5.43
N ASN A 114 -24.13 -0.64 -6.50
CA ASN A 114 -22.90 -1.03 -7.19
C ASN A 114 -21.67 -0.67 -6.33
N ILE A 115 -21.68 0.48 -5.65
CA ILE A 115 -20.62 0.85 -4.70
C ILE A 115 -20.52 -0.19 -3.58
N ALA A 116 -21.65 -0.66 -3.05
CA ALA A 116 -21.69 -1.70 -2.04
C ALA A 116 -21.08 -3.02 -2.55
N TRP A 117 -21.40 -3.45 -3.78
CA TRP A 117 -20.79 -4.62 -4.40
C TRP A 117 -19.29 -4.46 -4.67
N ILE A 118 -18.86 -3.28 -5.15
CA ILE A 118 -17.43 -2.97 -5.34
C ILE A 118 -16.70 -2.98 -4.00
N SER A 119 -17.30 -2.43 -2.94
CA SER A 119 -16.74 -2.42 -1.59
C SER A 119 -16.62 -3.82 -1.01
N ALA A 120 -17.66 -4.65 -1.17
CA ALA A 120 -17.67 -6.05 -0.75
C ALA A 120 -16.64 -6.87 -1.53
N PHE A 121 -16.53 -6.64 -2.84
CA PHE A 121 -15.52 -7.29 -3.69
C PHE A 121 -14.10 -6.87 -3.30
N LEU A 122 -13.84 -5.58 -3.09
CA LEU A 122 -12.53 -5.11 -2.63
C LEU A 122 -12.17 -5.72 -1.27
N LEU A 123 -13.12 -5.79 -0.34
CA LEU A 123 -12.89 -6.36 0.98
C LEU A 123 -12.63 -7.87 0.90
N ALA A 124 -13.59 -8.65 0.37
CA ALA A 124 -13.63 -10.11 0.50
C ALA A 124 -13.38 -10.89 -0.80
N GLY A 125 -13.40 -10.21 -1.95
CA GLY A 125 -13.09 -10.78 -3.27
C GLY A 125 -11.66 -10.54 -3.74
N THR A 126 -10.85 -9.87 -2.91
CA THR A 126 -9.39 -9.70 -3.08
C THR A 126 -8.68 -10.11 -1.79
N ASP A 127 -7.35 -10.09 -1.80
CA ASP A 127 -6.53 -10.40 -0.62
C ASP A 127 -6.60 -9.34 0.50
N LEU A 128 -7.36 -8.25 0.32
CA LEU A 128 -7.39 -7.16 1.30
C LEU A 128 -7.85 -7.62 2.68
N LEU A 129 -8.94 -8.38 2.79
CA LEU A 129 -9.42 -8.90 4.09
C LEU A 129 -8.44 -9.91 4.69
N TRP A 130 -7.83 -10.76 3.87
CA TRP A 130 -6.79 -11.71 4.32
C TRP A 130 -5.58 -10.98 4.90
N CYS A 131 -5.05 -10.00 4.17
CA CYS A 131 -3.94 -9.19 4.64
C CYS A 131 -4.31 -8.39 5.91
N ALA A 132 -5.51 -7.82 5.93
CA ALA A 132 -5.97 -7.03 7.06
C ALA A 132 -6.18 -7.87 8.33
N MET A 133 -6.64 -9.11 8.19
CA MET A 133 -6.93 -9.97 9.34
C MET A 133 -5.69 -10.56 10.00
N LEU A 134 -4.63 -10.82 9.22
CA LEU A 134 -3.38 -11.36 9.74
C LEU A 134 -2.48 -10.24 10.29
N GLY A 135 -2.38 -9.13 9.57
CA GLY A 135 -1.63 -7.97 10.04
C GLY A 135 -0.11 -8.14 10.07
N ASP A 136 0.45 -9.23 9.54
CA ASP A 136 1.89 -9.46 9.42
C ASP A 136 2.60 -8.31 8.68
N VAL A 137 3.91 -8.19 8.84
CA VAL A 137 4.71 -7.11 8.24
C VAL A 137 4.41 -6.90 6.75
N TRP A 138 4.40 -7.97 5.94
CA TRP A 138 4.09 -7.84 4.52
C TRP A 138 2.64 -7.42 4.29
N PHE A 139 1.71 -7.95 5.09
CA PHE A 139 0.29 -7.73 4.91
C PHE A 139 -0.18 -6.32 5.30
N ILE A 140 0.24 -5.79 6.45
CA ILE A 140 -0.09 -4.41 6.84
C ILE A 140 0.53 -3.39 5.88
N ALA A 141 1.72 -3.69 5.35
CA ALA A 141 2.34 -2.89 4.30
C ALA A 141 1.45 -2.79 3.06
N GLN A 142 0.87 -3.91 2.62
CA GLN A 142 -0.06 -3.95 1.49
C GLN A 142 -1.36 -3.21 1.78
N VAL A 143 -1.97 -3.42 2.97
CA VAL A 143 -3.21 -2.76 3.38
C VAL A 143 -3.03 -1.25 3.46
N SER A 144 -1.90 -0.79 4.02
CA SER A 144 -1.51 0.61 4.08
C SER A 144 -1.36 1.21 2.68
N ALA A 145 -0.66 0.53 1.77
CA ALA A 145 -0.51 0.95 0.38
C ALA A 145 -1.87 1.13 -0.32
N VAL A 146 -2.77 0.14 -0.21
CA VAL A 146 -4.13 0.21 -0.79
C VAL A 146 -4.93 1.38 -0.19
N CYS A 147 -4.88 1.55 1.14
CA CYS A 147 -5.55 2.64 1.84
C CYS A 147 -5.12 4.02 1.30
N PHE A 148 -3.81 4.28 1.26
CA PHE A 148 -3.29 5.57 0.80
C PHE A 148 -3.47 5.79 -0.70
N THR A 149 -3.39 4.74 -1.53
CA THR A 149 -3.77 4.83 -2.94
C THR A 149 -5.22 5.27 -3.09
N LEU A 150 -6.17 4.66 -2.37
CA LEU A 150 -7.58 5.04 -2.47
C LEU A 150 -7.84 6.45 -1.95
N LEU A 151 -7.15 6.88 -0.89
CA LEU A 151 -7.23 8.27 -0.40
C LEU A 151 -6.69 9.28 -1.44
N ALA A 152 -5.59 8.94 -2.14
CA ALA A 152 -5.07 9.75 -3.25
C ALA A 152 -6.09 9.87 -4.38
N LEU A 153 -6.73 8.76 -4.77
CA LEU A 153 -7.77 8.75 -5.81
C LEU A 153 -9.01 9.53 -5.39
N VAL A 154 -9.45 9.42 -4.14
CA VAL A 154 -10.51 10.26 -3.57
C VAL A 154 -10.14 11.72 -3.71
N GLU A 155 -8.96 12.15 -3.26
CA GLU A 155 -8.52 13.54 -3.38
C GLU A 155 -8.49 14.03 -4.84
N LEU A 156 -8.01 13.20 -5.77
CA LEU A 156 -8.00 13.47 -7.21
C LEU A 156 -9.41 13.58 -7.82
N ALA A 157 -10.39 12.83 -7.30
CA ALA A 157 -11.79 12.91 -7.72
C ALA A 157 -12.55 14.08 -7.07
N GLY A 158 -11.89 14.95 -6.29
CA GLY A 158 -12.53 16.09 -5.63
C GLY A 158 -11.67 17.36 -5.66
N LYS A 159 -11.05 17.69 -4.53
CA LYS A 159 -10.36 18.99 -4.35
C LYS A 159 -9.01 19.07 -5.06
N ARG A 160 -8.41 17.93 -5.43
CA ARG A 160 -7.20 17.84 -6.26
C ARG A 160 -6.02 18.64 -5.71
N ARG A 161 -5.90 18.71 -4.38
CA ARG A 161 -4.78 19.41 -3.73
C ARG A 161 -3.51 18.59 -3.96
N GLY A 162 -2.64 19.07 -4.85
CA GLY A 162 -1.44 18.35 -5.25
C GLY A 162 -0.54 17.93 -4.09
N TRP A 163 -0.39 18.75 -3.04
CA TRP A 163 0.37 18.37 -1.85
C TRP A 163 -0.22 17.15 -1.11
N LEU A 164 -1.55 17.03 -1.05
CA LEU A 164 -2.22 15.94 -0.35
C LEU A 164 -2.20 14.66 -1.20
N VAL A 165 -2.32 14.80 -2.52
CA VAL A 165 -2.12 13.68 -3.45
C VAL A 165 -0.68 13.16 -3.36
N ALA A 166 0.32 14.04 -3.33
CA ALA A 166 1.72 13.66 -3.13
C ALA A 166 1.95 13.00 -1.78
N LEU A 167 1.36 13.52 -0.70
CA LEU A 167 1.47 12.94 0.63
C LEU A 167 0.93 11.51 0.64
N PHE A 168 -0.27 11.28 0.10
CA PHE A 168 -0.83 9.93 0.00
C PHE A 168 -0.03 9.03 -0.95
N ALA A 169 0.48 9.55 -2.07
CA ALA A 169 1.34 8.79 -2.97
C ALA A 169 2.65 8.35 -2.30
N ALA A 170 3.30 9.26 -1.57
CA ALA A 170 4.47 8.96 -0.75
C ALA A 170 4.14 7.95 0.34
N CYS A 171 3.00 8.10 1.03
CA CYS A 171 2.58 7.13 2.02
C CYS A 171 2.37 5.72 1.43
N ALA A 172 1.78 5.63 0.22
CA ALA A 172 1.65 4.34 -0.45
C ALA A 172 3.02 3.74 -0.80
N ALA A 173 3.94 4.54 -1.35
CA ALA A 173 5.30 4.12 -1.71
C ALA A 173 6.14 3.69 -0.49
N GLU A 174 6.07 4.44 0.61
CA GLU A 174 6.75 4.12 1.87
C GLU A 174 6.07 3.01 2.67
N SER A 175 4.91 2.52 2.21
CA SER A 175 4.31 1.26 2.69
C SER A 175 4.73 0.09 1.81
N ARG A 176 4.71 0.27 0.49
CA ARG A 176 5.16 -0.72 -0.51
C ARG A 176 5.89 0.02 -1.63
N PHE A 177 7.21 -0.19 -1.73
CA PHE A 177 8.06 0.58 -2.65
C PHE A 177 7.62 0.49 -4.12
N SER A 178 7.01 -0.62 -4.54
CA SER A 178 6.42 -0.78 -5.87
C SER A 178 5.38 0.29 -6.21
N MET A 179 4.73 0.89 -5.20
CA MET A 179 3.77 1.97 -5.43
C MET A 179 4.39 3.30 -5.87
N ALA A 180 5.72 3.45 -5.80
CA ALA A 180 6.41 4.57 -6.45
C ALA A 180 6.11 4.61 -7.97
N LEU A 181 5.87 3.45 -8.60
CA LEU A 181 5.50 3.35 -10.01
C LEU A 181 4.10 3.92 -10.32
N ALA A 182 3.25 4.17 -9.31
CA ALA A 182 1.96 4.84 -9.49
C ALA A 182 2.08 6.37 -9.48
N ILE A 183 3.22 6.95 -9.08
CA ILE A 183 3.43 8.40 -9.03
C ILE A 183 3.16 9.07 -10.40
N PRO A 184 3.68 8.55 -11.54
CA PRO A 184 3.37 9.12 -12.85
C PRO A 184 1.87 9.11 -13.17
N VAL A 185 1.13 8.11 -12.70
CA VAL A 185 -0.33 8.02 -12.88
C VAL A 185 -1.03 9.13 -12.09
N TYR A 186 -0.63 9.38 -10.84
CA TYR A 186 -1.21 10.48 -10.05
C TYR A 186 -0.92 11.84 -10.67
N VAL A 187 0.30 12.05 -11.19
CA VAL A 187 0.68 13.27 -11.91
C VAL A 187 -0.16 13.41 -13.18
N TYR A 188 -0.28 12.35 -13.97
CA TYR A 188 -1.13 12.33 -15.15
C TYR A 188 -2.57 12.68 -14.80
N LEU A 189 -3.17 12.03 -13.80
CA LEU A 189 -4.54 12.30 -13.37
C LEU A 189 -4.72 13.73 -12.85
N LEU A 190 -3.69 14.32 -12.21
CA LEU A 190 -3.70 15.70 -11.74
C LEU A 190 -3.73 16.70 -12.91
N VAL A 191 -3.09 16.37 -14.03
CA VAL A 191 -3.03 17.21 -15.24
C VAL A 191 -4.18 16.93 -16.22
N ALA A 192 -4.60 15.68 -16.37
CA ALA A 192 -5.54 15.21 -17.40
C ALA A 192 -6.97 15.76 -17.25
N SER A 193 -7.34 16.28 -16.08
CA SER A 193 -8.61 16.99 -15.91
C SER A 193 -8.55 18.46 -16.38
N ALA A 194 -7.41 18.94 -16.91
CA ALA A 194 -7.37 20.22 -17.60
C ALA A 194 -8.06 20.09 -18.98
N PRO A 195 -8.98 20.99 -19.36
CA PRO A 195 -9.67 20.90 -20.65
C PRO A 195 -8.67 20.86 -21.82
N ALA A 196 -8.94 20.02 -22.82
CA ALA A 196 -8.05 19.79 -23.97
C ALA A 196 -7.82 21.04 -24.86
N SER A 197 -8.56 22.13 -24.64
CA SER A 197 -8.45 23.38 -25.41
C SER A 197 -7.55 24.44 -24.77
N PHE A 198 -6.73 24.09 -23.77
CA PHE A 198 -6.25 25.05 -22.77
C PHE A 198 -4.73 25.06 -22.64
N LEU A 199 -4.09 25.92 -23.44
CA LEU A 199 -2.77 26.52 -23.15
C LEU A 199 -2.71 27.93 -23.79
N SER A 200 -3.77 28.74 -23.66
CA SER A 200 -3.82 30.06 -24.28
C SER A 200 -3.70 31.21 -23.26
N SER A 201 -3.98 31.00 -21.97
CA SER A 201 -3.87 32.07 -20.96
C SER A 201 -3.05 31.74 -19.70
N ARG A 202 -2.42 32.77 -19.11
CA ARG A 202 -1.53 32.64 -17.93
C ARG A 202 -2.24 32.16 -16.67
N ALA A 203 -3.54 32.40 -16.53
CA ALA A 203 -4.33 31.96 -15.39
C ALA A 203 -4.46 30.43 -15.36
N GLU A 204 -4.62 29.83 -16.53
CA GLU A 204 -4.84 28.40 -16.75
C GLU A 204 -3.57 27.60 -16.48
N LEU A 205 -2.44 28.14 -16.95
CA LEU A 205 -1.11 27.62 -16.61
C LEU A 205 -0.88 27.61 -15.09
N ARG A 206 -1.35 28.64 -14.38
CA ARG A 206 -1.21 28.74 -12.92
C ARG A 206 -2.06 27.71 -12.19
N ASP A 207 -3.25 27.40 -12.69
CA ASP A 207 -4.16 26.41 -12.10
C ASP A 207 -3.62 24.98 -12.20
N VAL A 208 -2.80 24.69 -13.22
CA VAL A 208 -2.07 23.40 -13.34
C VAL A 208 -0.73 23.43 -12.60
N ALA A 209 0.03 24.52 -12.73
CA ALA A 209 1.37 24.64 -12.13
C ALA A 209 1.34 24.67 -10.61
N ARG A 210 0.31 25.24 -9.97
CA ARG A 210 0.24 25.33 -8.51
C ARG A 210 0.06 23.95 -7.84
N PRO A 211 -0.91 23.10 -8.22
CA PRO A 211 -0.99 21.73 -7.71
C PRO A 211 0.27 20.92 -8.01
N LEU A 212 0.85 21.04 -9.20
CA LEU A 212 2.09 20.34 -9.55
C LEU A 212 3.29 20.79 -8.71
N GLY A 213 3.45 22.10 -8.50
CA GLY A 213 4.51 22.65 -7.64
C GLY A 213 4.34 22.20 -6.19
N ALA A 214 3.09 22.17 -5.69
CA ALA A 214 2.79 21.67 -4.35
C ALA A 214 3.03 20.15 -4.23
N PHE A 215 2.72 19.39 -5.28
CA PHE A 215 3.00 17.96 -5.37
C PHE A 215 4.52 17.69 -5.34
N ALA A 216 5.28 18.39 -6.19
CA ALA A 216 6.74 18.29 -6.24
C ALA A 216 7.40 18.71 -4.92
N GLY A 217 6.91 19.78 -4.28
CA GLY A 217 7.43 20.23 -2.99
C GLY A 217 7.31 19.17 -1.89
N VAL A 218 6.19 18.44 -1.85
CA VAL A 218 6.02 17.31 -0.91
C VAL A 218 6.95 16.16 -1.25
N LEU A 219 7.08 15.78 -2.54
CA LEU A 219 8.00 14.71 -2.93
C LEU A 219 9.47 15.05 -2.63
N VAL A 220 9.88 16.30 -2.79
CA VAL A 220 11.23 16.76 -2.39
C VAL A 220 11.41 16.63 -0.88
N ALA A 221 10.44 17.08 -0.08
CA ALA A 221 10.52 16.94 1.38
C ALA A 221 10.61 15.47 1.82
N VAL A 222 9.78 14.59 1.24
CA VAL A 222 9.84 13.15 1.50
C VAL A 222 11.18 12.57 1.06
N GLY A 223 11.69 12.93 -0.12
CA GLY A 223 12.99 12.48 -0.61
C GLY A 223 14.14 12.89 0.31
N ILE A 224 14.11 14.10 0.87
CA ILE A 224 15.09 14.55 1.87
C ILE A 224 15.01 13.66 3.13
N VAL A 225 13.81 13.40 3.66
CA VAL A 225 13.63 12.53 4.83
C VAL A 225 14.13 11.12 4.55
N TRP A 226 13.86 10.59 3.35
CA TRP A 226 14.32 9.26 2.94
C TRP A 226 15.85 9.18 2.83
N VAL A 227 16.51 10.20 2.27
CA VAL A 227 17.98 10.30 2.24
C VAL A 227 18.55 10.36 3.65
N LEU A 228 17.96 11.17 4.54
CA LEU A 228 18.40 11.24 5.95
C LEU A 228 18.24 9.89 6.66
N TYR A 229 17.16 9.16 6.37
CA TYR A 229 16.93 7.83 6.90
C TYR A 229 17.98 6.81 6.41
N ASN A 230 18.36 6.86 5.13
CA ASN A 230 19.45 6.03 4.60
C ASN A 230 20.81 6.40 5.14
N LEU A 231 21.10 7.69 5.34
CA LEU A 231 22.33 8.11 6.00
C LEU A 231 22.41 7.55 7.43
N ALA A 232 21.29 7.51 8.15
CA ALA A 232 21.23 6.93 9.49
C ALA A 232 21.37 5.39 9.50
N ARG A 233 20.83 4.68 8.50
CA ARG A 233 20.91 3.20 8.40
C ARG A 233 22.24 2.70 7.83
N TRP A 234 22.65 3.31 6.72
CA TRP A 234 23.66 2.77 5.81
C TRP A 234 24.91 3.65 5.72
N GLY A 235 24.87 4.88 6.23
CA GLY A 235 25.94 5.86 6.02
C GLY A 235 26.08 6.35 4.57
N THR A 236 25.07 6.09 3.71
CA THR A 236 25.02 6.55 2.32
C THR A 236 23.63 7.11 2.00
N TRP A 237 23.52 7.89 0.93
CA TRP A 237 22.28 8.56 0.53
C TRP A 237 21.27 7.62 -0.13
N ASN A 238 21.73 6.54 -0.76
CA ASN A 238 20.89 5.55 -1.44
C ASN A 238 20.54 4.37 -0.53
N ASP A 239 19.38 3.75 -0.74
CA ASP A 239 19.06 2.50 -0.06
C ASP A 239 19.89 1.35 -0.65
N ILE A 240 20.59 0.63 0.21
CA ILE A 240 21.26 -0.62 -0.12
C ILE A 240 20.49 -1.83 0.43
N GLY A 241 19.59 -1.60 1.39
CA GLY A 241 18.98 -2.64 2.20
C GLY A 241 18.22 -3.67 1.39
N TYR A 242 17.39 -3.23 0.43
CA TYR A 242 16.60 -4.16 -0.38
C TYR A 242 17.47 -5.06 -1.27
N ILE A 243 18.50 -4.51 -1.90
CA ILE A 243 19.42 -5.29 -2.76
C ILE A 243 20.26 -6.24 -1.92
N THR A 244 20.78 -5.78 -0.77
CA THR A 244 21.56 -6.63 0.13
C THR A 244 20.71 -7.76 0.70
N TRP A 245 19.45 -7.51 1.07
CA TRP A 245 18.51 -8.55 1.47
C TRP A 245 18.25 -9.55 0.35
N TYR A 246 17.99 -9.06 -0.86
CA TYR A 246 17.79 -9.91 -2.03
C TYR A 246 18.97 -10.85 -2.32
N HIS A 247 20.21 -10.47 -1.98
CA HIS A 247 21.39 -11.32 -2.18
C HIS A 247 21.54 -12.45 -1.15
N GLN A 248 20.87 -12.36 -0.01
CA GLN A 248 20.91 -13.37 1.06
C GLN A 248 19.60 -14.15 1.22
N ASP A 249 18.51 -13.66 0.62
CA ASP A 249 17.20 -14.30 0.67
C ASP A 249 17.19 -15.62 -0.14
N GLN A 250 16.46 -16.62 0.35
CA GLN A 250 16.38 -17.94 -0.30
C GLN A 250 15.68 -17.90 -1.66
N ALA A 251 14.74 -16.97 -1.87
CA ALA A 251 14.08 -16.73 -3.15
C ALA A 251 14.86 -15.72 -4.02
N GLY A 252 15.95 -15.16 -3.50
CA GLY A 252 16.78 -14.18 -4.17
C GLY A 252 17.89 -14.77 -5.05
N MET A 253 18.81 -13.91 -5.48
CA MET A 253 20.02 -14.32 -6.22
C MET A 253 21.26 -13.72 -5.57
N PRO A 254 22.37 -14.47 -5.41
CA PRO A 254 23.58 -13.97 -4.75
C PRO A 254 24.24 -12.74 -5.41
N THR A 255 23.90 -12.45 -6.67
CA THR A 255 24.42 -11.29 -7.40
C THR A 255 23.36 -10.72 -8.33
N GLY A 256 23.48 -9.43 -8.63
CA GLY A 256 22.59 -8.76 -9.59
C GLY A 256 21.58 -7.80 -9.00
N SER A 257 20.76 -7.25 -9.89
CA SER A 257 19.65 -6.39 -9.48
C SER A 257 18.37 -7.24 -9.38
N PRO A 258 17.55 -7.05 -8.34
CA PRO A 258 16.20 -7.64 -8.30
C PRO A 258 15.26 -7.05 -9.37
N PHE A 259 15.67 -5.98 -10.07
CA PHE A 259 14.89 -5.31 -11.12
C PHE A 259 15.31 -5.69 -12.54
N ARG A 260 15.97 -6.82 -12.74
CA ARG A 260 16.35 -7.28 -14.08
C ARG A 260 15.12 -7.62 -14.92
N LEU A 261 15.14 -7.24 -16.19
CA LEU A 261 14.06 -7.55 -17.14
C LEU A 261 13.94 -9.05 -17.43
N GLU A 262 14.94 -9.87 -17.08
CA GLU A 262 14.88 -11.32 -17.21
C GLU A 262 13.76 -11.96 -16.37
N TYR A 263 13.32 -11.30 -15.30
CA TYR A 263 12.20 -11.79 -14.48
C TYR A 263 10.84 -11.50 -15.11
N LEU A 264 10.76 -10.56 -16.07
CA LEU A 264 9.49 -10.10 -16.61
C LEU A 264 8.63 -11.23 -17.20
N PRO A 265 9.16 -12.18 -18.00
CA PRO A 265 8.34 -13.29 -18.50
C PRO A 265 7.71 -14.13 -17.39
N ASN A 266 8.49 -14.48 -16.35
CA ASN A 266 7.99 -15.26 -15.23
C ASN A 266 6.96 -14.48 -14.40
N GLN A 267 7.20 -13.18 -14.16
CA GLN A 267 6.27 -12.33 -13.43
C GLN A 267 4.95 -12.17 -14.19
N LEU A 268 4.98 -11.93 -15.50
CA LEU A 268 3.77 -11.86 -16.33
C LEU A 268 3.01 -13.19 -16.32
N TRP A 269 3.72 -14.32 -16.38
CA TRP A 269 3.10 -15.64 -16.26
C TRP A 269 2.46 -15.84 -14.88
N SER A 270 3.15 -15.48 -13.80
CA SER A 270 2.64 -15.60 -12.42
C SER A 270 1.38 -14.73 -12.22
N PHE A 271 1.40 -13.49 -12.70
CA PHE A 271 0.28 -12.56 -12.55
C PHE A 271 -0.97 -12.95 -13.34
N PHE A 272 -0.82 -13.46 -14.57
CA PHE A 272 -1.94 -13.64 -15.49
C PHE A 272 -2.36 -15.10 -15.72
N VAL A 273 -1.45 -16.06 -15.54
CA VAL A 273 -1.64 -17.45 -16.00
C VAL A 273 -1.60 -18.46 -14.86
N GLN A 274 -0.66 -18.33 -13.91
CA GLN A 274 -0.38 -19.32 -12.88
C GLN A 274 -1.65 -19.88 -12.20
N THR A 275 -1.84 -21.19 -12.33
CA THR A 275 -3.01 -21.91 -11.82
C THR A 275 -2.72 -22.52 -10.43
N PRO A 276 -3.75 -22.79 -9.62
CA PRO A 276 -3.59 -23.62 -8.44
C PRO A 276 -3.19 -25.06 -8.83
N THR A 277 -2.44 -25.76 -7.97
CA THR A 277 -2.17 -27.19 -8.16
C THR A 277 -3.47 -27.96 -8.12
N GLN A 278 -3.71 -28.84 -9.09
CA GLN A 278 -4.80 -29.80 -9.01
C GLN A 278 -4.39 -31.00 -8.16
N LEU A 279 -5.27 -31.39 -7.25
CA LEU A 279 -5.09 -32.54 -6.37
C LEU A 279 -6.08 -33.65 -6.77
N SER A 280 -5.68 -34.91 -6.61
CA SER A 280 -6.57 -36.07 -6.78
C SER A 280 -7.65 -36.15 -5.71
N ASP A 281 -7.35 -35.61 -4.53
CA ASP A 281 -8.19 -35.72 -3.34
C ASP A 281 -8.69 -34.34 -2.91
N PHE A 282 -9.80 -34.32 -2.16
CA PHE A 282 -10.39 -33.10 -1.62
C PHE A 282 -9.34 -32.28 -0.81
N PRO A 283 -9.23 -30.95 -0.99
CA PRO A 283 -10.15 -30.04 -1.67
C PRO A 283 -9.99 -29.94 -3.21
N GLY A 284 -9.20 -30.79 -3.84
CA GLY A 284 -9.04 -30.85 -5.30
C GLY A 284 -8.18 -29.75 -5.90
N LEU A 285 -7.94 -28.66 -5.16
CA LEU A 285 -7.09 -27.55 -5.54
C LEU A 285 -6.23 -27.09 -4.35
N ARG A 286 -4.98 -26.74 -4.61
CA ARG A 286 -4.07 -26.15 -3.63
C ARG A 286 -3.42 -24.88 -4.20
N PRO A 287 -3.46 -23.76 -3.48
CA PRO A 287 -2.65 -22.59 -3.84
C PRO A 287 -1.16 -22.93 -3.77
N GLU A 288 -0.38 -22.46 -4.75
CA GLU A 288 1.08 -22.57 -4.70
C GLU A 288 1.67 -21.51 -3.78
N ILE A 289 2.83 -21.81 -3.18
CA ILE A 289 3.56 -20.86 -2.33
C ILE A 289 3.95 -19.60 -3.12
N SER A 290 4.27 -19.76 -4.41
CA SER A 290 4.57 -18.65 -5.32
C SER A 290 3.32 -17.87 -5.77
N GLY A 291 2.12 -18.27 -5.33
CA GLY A 291 0.87 -17.59 -5.61
C GLY A 291 0.01 -18.25 -6.68
N VAL A 292 -1.15 -17.64 -6.94
CA VAL A 292 -2.07 -18.00 -8.01
C VAL A 292 -2.48 -16.72 -8.71
N ALA A 293 -2.59 -16.75 -10.04
CA ALA A 293 -2.96 -15.58 -10.82
C ALA A 293 -4.33 -15.02 -10.39
N LEU A 294 -4.42 -13.69 -10.32
CA LEU A 294 -5.64 -12.97 -9.96
C LEU A 294 -6.82 -13.25 -10.91
N THR A 295 -6.52 -13.68 -12.13
CA THR A 295 -7.53 -14.17 -13.10
C THR A 295 -8.41 -15.26 -12.50
N TRP A 296 -7.83 -16.14 -11.67
CA TRP A 296 -8.53 -17.27 -11.06
C TRP A 296 -9.14 -16.92 -9.71
N THR A 297 -8.46 -16.12 -8.90
CA THR A 297 -8.86 -15.82 -7.52
C THR A 297 -9.78 -14.60 -7.40
N SER A 298 -9.75 -13.70 -8.39
CA SER A 298 -10.50 -12.43 -8.40
C SER A 298 -11.05 -12.12 -9.80
N PRO A 299 -11.89 -12.99 -10.41
CA PRO A 299 -12.32 -12.86 -11.81
C PRO A 299 -13.11 -11.57 -12.12
N ALA A 300 -13.69 -10.91 -11.11
CA ALA A 300 -14.33 -9.61 -11.32
C ALA A 300 -13.32 -8.50 -11.74
N LEU A 301 -12.02 -8.67 -11.46
CA LEU A 301 -10.97 -7.79 -12.01
C LEU A 301 -10.86 -7.91 -13.54
N ALA A 302 -11.06 -9.12 -14.10
CA ALA A 302 -11.10 -9.30 -15.55
C ALA A 302 -12.34 -8.61 -16.15
N VAL A 303 -13.49 -8.69 -15.47
CA VAL A 303 -14.72 -8.00 -15.88
C VAL A 303 -14.59 -6.49 -15.78
N ALA A 304 -13.75 -5.96 -14.88
CA ALA A 304 -13.53 -4.52 -14.75
C ALA A 304 -12.98 -3.87 -16.03
N PHE A 305 -12.25 -4.62 -16.88
CA PHE A 305 -11.81 -4.13 -18.19
C PHE A 305 -12.97 -3.90 -19.19
N LEU A 306 -14.15 -4.47 -18.92
CA LEU A 306 -15.36 -4.25 -19.71
C LEU A 306 -16.19 -3.05 -19.22
N ALA A 307 -15.75 -2.36 -18.16
CA ALA A 307 -16.44 -1.20 -17.63
C ALA A 307 -16.44 -0.06 -18.67
N ARG A 308 -17.63 0.43 -19.03
CA ARG A 308 -17.80 1.48 -20.05
C ARG A 308 -17.88 2.89 -19.46
N THR A 309 -18.15 3.00 -18.18
CA THR A 309 -18.38 4.27 -17.50
C THR A 309 -17.88 4.24 -16.05
N PRO A 310 -17.34 5.35 -15.53
CA PRO A 310 -17.15 6.63 -16.24
C PRO A 310 -15.97 6.57 -17.23
N ALA A 311 -16.17 7.09 -18.44
CA ALA A 311 -15.15 7.08 -19.51
C ALA A 311 -14.08 8.18 -19.35
N ARG A 312 -14.24 9.06 -18.37
CA ARG A 312 -13.30 10.11 -18.00
C ARG A 312 -13.13 10.12 -16.49
N TRP A 313 -11.90 10.33 -16.04
CA TRP A 313 -11.63 10.73 -14.66
C TRP A 313 -12.22 12.13 -14.48
N VAL A 314 -13.02 12.34 -13.41
CA VAL A 314 -13.86 13.54 -13.21
C VAL A 314 -13.15 14.84 -13.60
#